data_AF-A0A941FS98-F1
#
_entry.id   AF-A0A941FS98-F1
#
_cell.length_a   1.000
_cell.length_b   1.000
_cell.length_c   1.000
_cell.angle_alpha   90.00
_cell.angle_beta   90.00
_cell.angle_gamma   90.00
#
_symmetry.space_group_name_H-M   'P 1'
#
loop_
_entity.id
_entity.type
_entity.pdbx_description
1 polymer ?
#
loop_
_entity_poly.entity_id
_entity_poly.type
_entity_poly.pdbx_seq_one_letter_code
_entity_poly.pdbx_strand_id
1 'polypeptide(L)'
;MTGSTDGLGATSHGHIMITPGDETTGPTDPIFPSEPGGETGNEGSLTIDNVSPLEFDTHQLASGAVEYTTTSINPNAQVTDKRGTGVGWALQVATSPFMDQTDGTKILKRCNCYITNRHC
;
A
#
# COMPACT_ATOMS: atom_id res chain seq x y z
N MET A 1 35.32 -19.29 0.90
CA MET A 1 35.92 -20.00 -0.24
C MET A 1 37.32 -20.43 0.13
N THR A 2 37.52 -21.73 0.32
CA THR A 2 38.81 -22.41 0.16
C THR A 2 38.46 -23.77 -0.44
N GLY A 3 38.79 -23.94 -1.72
CA GLY A 3 38.41 -25.11 -2.51
C GLY A 3 39.28 -26.34 -2.23
N SER A 4 38.73 -27.51 -2.52
CA SER A 4 39.38 -28.82 -2.46
C SER A 4 40.48 -28.93 -3.53
N THR A 5 41.65 -29.42 -3.12
CA THR A 5 42.81 -29.71 -4.00
C THR A 5 42.59 -30.90 -4.92
N ASP A 6 41.50 -31.65 -4.73
CA ASP A 6 41.27 -32.95 -5.35
C ASP A 6 40.11 -32.89 -6.37
N GLY A 7 39.50 -31.71 -6.55
CA GLY A 7 38.50 -31.45 -7.60
C GLY A 7 37.13 -32.14 -7.43
N LEU A 8 36.92 -32.96 -6.40
CA LEU A 8 35.63 -33.55 -6.07
C LEU A 8 34.84 -32.56 -5.21
N GLY A 9 34.05 -31.69 -5.87
CA GLY A 9 33.37 -30.55 -5.27
C GLY A 9 32.53 -30.86 -4.02
N ALA A 10 32.34 -29.83 -3.18
CA ALA A 10 31.49 -29.88 -1.99
C ALA A 10 30.27 -28.99 -2.17
N THR A 11 29.08 -29.56 -1.98
CA THR A 11 27.80 -28.85 -2.00
C THR A 11 27.42 -28.49 -0.57
N SER A 12 27.22 -27.21 -0.29
CA SER A 12 26.69 -26.73 1.00
C SER A 12 25.22 -26.39 0.83
N HIS A 13 24.37 -26.93 1.71
CA HIS A 13 22.94 -26.64 1.77
C HIS A 13 22.65 -25.84 3.04
N GLY A 14 22.09 -24.64 2.87
CA GLY A 14 21.53 -23.85 3.98
C GLY A 14 20.02 -24.00 4.02
N HIS A 15 19.47 -24.23 5.21
CA HIS A 15 18.03 -24.25 5.45
C HIS A 15 17.68 -23.18 6.46
N ILE A 16 16.70 -22.33 6.14
CA ILE A 16 16.07 -21.41 7.08
C ILE A 16 14.60 -21.81 7.21
N MET A 17 14.14 -21.95 8.45
CA MET A 17 12.72 -22.11 8.75
C MET A 17 12.17 -20.73 9.10
N ILE A 18 11.14 -20.29 8.38
CA ILE A 18 10.40 -19.07 8.71
C ILE A 18 9.15 -19.49 9.47
N THR A 19 8.98 -18.99 10.68
CA THR A 19 7.77 -19.17 11.47
C THR A 19 6.89 -17.91 11.36
N PRO A 20 5.56 -18.03 11.54
CA PRO A 20 4.68 -16.86 11.65
C PRO A 20 5.16 -15.89 12.72
N GLY A 21 4.90 -14.60 12.51
CA GLY A 21 5.13 -13.56 13.53
C GLY A 21 4.13 -13.68 14.68
N ASP A 22 4.38 -12.97 15.78
CA ASP A 22 3.47 -12.94 16.92
C ASP A 22 2.06 -12.51 16.49
N GLU A 23 1.06 -13.26 16.95
CA GLU A 23 -0.36 -12.89 16.82
C GLU A 23 -0.61 -11.69 17.72
N THR A 24 -0.47 -10.49 17.18
CA THR A 24 -0.88 -9.27 17.87
C THR A 24 -2.40 -9.27 17.93
N THR A 25 -2.97 -9.28 19.14
CA THR A 25 -4.40 -9.01 19.31
C THR A 25 -4.65 -7.53 19.01
N GLY A 26 -5.39 -7.24 17.95
CA GLY A 26 -5.74 -5.89 17.56
C GLY A 26 -5.08 -5.39 16.27
N PRO A 27 -5.51 -4.21 15.79
CA PRO A 27 -4.97 -3.60 14.58
C PRO A 27 -3.51 -3.22 14.77
N THR A 28 -2.76 -3.21 13.66
CA THR A 28 -1.38 -2.73 13.65
C THR A 28 -1.37 -1.24 13.35
N ASP A 29 -0.67 -0.45 14.17
CA ASP A 29 -0.56 0.99 13.97
C ASP A 29 0.24 1.31 12.69
N PRO A 30 -0.14 2.38 11.95
CA PRO A 30 0.67 2.86 10.83
C PRO A 30 2.06 3.31 11.30
N ILE A 31 3.10 2.82 10.64
CA ILE A 31 4.49 3.26 10.87
C ILE A 31 4.66 4.71 10.39
N PHE A 32 3.98 5.05 9.29
CA PHE A 32 3.90 6.39 8.74
C PHE A 32 2.42 6.79 8.67
N PRO A 33 1.86 7.42 9.72
CA PRO A 33 0.50 7.91 9.66
C PRO A 33 0.38 9.01 8.60
N SER A 34 -0.76 9.03 7.90
CA SER A 34 -1.12 10.10 6.97
C SER A 34 -2.04 11.11 7.62
N GLU A 35 -2.09 12.33 7.07
CA GLU A 35 -3.09 13.33 7.44
C GLU A 35 -3.90 13.72 6.19
N PRO A 36 -5.23 13.54 6.18
CA PRO A 36 -6.03 12.94 7.25
C PRO A 36 -5.70 11.46 7.51
N GLY A 37 -6.06 10.99 8.70
CA GLY A 37 -5.87 9.59 9.13
C GLY A 37 -6.47 8.59 8.14
N GLY A 38 -5.76 7.49 7.92
CA GLY A 38 -6.11 6.42 6.98
C GLY A 38 -6.24 5.04 7.62
N GLU A 39 -6.29 4.97 8.95
CA GLU A 39 -6.33 3.73 9.72
C GLU A 39 -7.57 2.90 9.35
N THR A 40 -7.37 1.63 9.01
CA THR A 40 -8.47 0.75 8.60
C THR A 40 -9.10 -0.02 9.75
N GLY A 41 -8.36 -0.21 10.85
CA GLY A 41 -8.76 -1.08 11.96
C GLY A 41 -8.80 -2.58 11.64
N ASN A 42 -8.22 -3.02 10.52
CA ASN A 42 -8.21 -4.44 10.15
C ASN A 42 -7.34 -5.27 11.11
N GLU A 43 -7.78 -6.49 11.40
CA GLU A 43 -7.08 -7.44 12.27
C GLU A 43 -6.76 -8.75 11.55
N GLY A 44 -5.68 -9.42 11.96
CA GLY A 44 -5.28 -10.73 11.46
C GLY A 44 -3.82 -10.80 11.00
N SER A 45 -3.45 -11.92 10.39
CA SER A 45 -2.08 -12.20 9.97
C SER A 45 -1.72 -11.59 8.60
N LEU A 46 -2.69 -11.12 7.82
CA LEU A 46 -2.49 -10.28 6.64
C LEU A 46 -3.50 -9.14 6.68
N THR A 47 -3.02 -7.92 6.87
CA THR A 47 -3.87 -6.73 7.04
C THR A 47 -3.40 -5.59 6.16
N ILE A 48 -4.35 -4.76 5.72
CA ILE A 48 -4.07 -3.41 5.24
C ILE A 48 -4.31 -2.51 6.44
N ASP A 49 -3.29 -1.85 6.95
CA ASP A 49 -3.35 -1.10 8.22
C ASP A 49 -3.71 0.38 8.01
N ASN A 50 -3.18 0.96 6.93
CA ASN A 50 -3.39 2.36 6.56
C ASN A 50 -3.70 2.46 5.06
N VAL A 51 -4.68 3.27 4.71
CA VAL A 51 -4.94 3.73 3.34
C VAL A 51 -5.28 5.22 3.42
N SER A 52 -4.35 6.06 3.01
CA SER A 52 -4.57 7.51 3.06
C SER A 52 -5.77 7.93 2.22
N PRO A 53 -6.68 8.75 2.78
CA PRO A 53 -7.71 9.41 1.99
C PRO A 53 -7.07 10.24 0.87
N LEU A 54 -7.65 10.19 -0.32
CA LEU A 54 -7.28 11.07 -1.43
C LEU A 54 -8.16 12.31 -1.38
N GLU A 55 -7.74 13.29 -0.59
CA GLU A 55 -8.43 14.57 -0.53
C GLU A 55 -7.86 15.51 -1.59
N PHE A 56 -8.76 16.24 -2.24
CA PHE A 56 -8.44 17.24 -3.26
C PHE A 56 -9.10 18.55 -2.84
N ASP A 57 -8.38 19.66 -3.02
CA ASP A 57 -8.91 20.98 -2.73
C ASP A 57 -10.07 21.36 -3.64
N THR A 58 -10.79 22.41 -3.25
CA THR A 58 -11.82 23.00 -4.11
C THR A 58 -11.16 23.73 -5.29
N HIS A 59 -11.47 23.28 -6.50
CA HIS A 59 -10.98 23.90 -7.73
C HIS A 59 -12.13 24.40 -8.59
N GLN A 60 -11.95 25.57 -9.21
CA GLN A 60 -12.89 26.07 -10.20
C GLN A 60 -12.78 25.25 -11.50
N LEU A 61 -13.92 25.08 -12.19
CA LEU A 61 -13.92 24.47 -13.51
C LEU A 61 -13.03 25.29 -14.47
N ALA A 62 -11.92 24.70 -14.90
CA ALA A 62 -11.10 25.29 -15.95
C ALA A 62 -11.46 24.73 -17.32
N SER A 63 -11.26 25.53 -18.35
CA SER A 63 -11.29 25.04 -19.73
C SER A 63 -10.01 24.25 -20.01
N GLY A 64 -10.14 22.96 -20.35
CA GLY A 64 -9.02 22.09 -20.72
C GLY A 64 -8.69 21.01 -19.68
N ALA A 65 -7.60 20.29 -19.90
CA ALA A 65 -7.10 19.29 -18.95
C ALA A 65 -6.43 20.00 -17.76
N VAL A 66 -6.78 19.57 -16.56
CA VAL A 66 -6.19 20.08 -15.31
C VAL A 66 -5.69 18.90 -14.49
N GLU A 67 -4.52 19.06 -13.89
CA GLU A 67 -3.97 18.11 -12.92
C GLU A 67 -4.15 18.67 -11.51
N TYR A 68 -4.69 17.84 -10.62
CA TYR A 68 -4.84 18.14 -9.20
C TYR A 68 -4.02 17.13 -8.40
N THR A 69 -3.25 17.64 -7.45
CA THR A 69 -2.50 16.81 -6.50
C THR A 69 -3.28 16.75 -5.20
N THR A 70 -3.23 15.60 -4.54
CA THR A 70 -3.87 15.46 -3.22
C THR A 70 -3.23 16.39 -2.20
N THR A 71 -4.03 16.89 -1.26
CA THR A 71 -3.57 17.70 -0.13
C THR A 71 -3.11 16.87 1.06
N SER A 72 -3.29 15.54 1.01
CA SER A 72 -2.93 14.63 2.08
C SER A 72 -1.41 14.65 2.35
N ILE A 73 -1.05 14.68 3.62
CA ILE A 73 0.34 14.64 4.09
C ILE A 73 0.75 13.17 4.26
N ASN A 74 1.94 12.82 3.75
CA ASN A 74 2.49 11.46 3.78
C ASN A 74 1.51 10.38 3.26
N PRO A 75 0.91 10.55 2.06
CA PRO A 75 -0.05 9.59 1.54
C PRO A 75 0.63 8.24 1.31
N ASN A 76 0.10 7.18 1.92
CA ASN A 76 0.64 5.83 1.84
C ASN A 76 -0.45 4.77 1.96
N ALA A 77 -0.08 3.55 1.58
CA ALA A 77 -0.80 2.35 1.95
C ALA A 77 0.17 1.44 2.72
N GLN A 78 -0.27 0.93 3.87
CA GLN A 78 0.52 0.03 4.69
C GLN A 78 -0.12 -1.36 4.71
N VAL A 79 0.70 -2.38 4.46
CA VAL A 79 0.31 -3.79 4.55
C VAL A 79 1.21 -4.50 5.54
N THR A 80 0.61 -5.24 6.46
CA THR A 80 1.29 -6.12 7.41
C THR A 80 1.04 -7.58 7.04
N ASP A 81 2.11 -8.33 6.79
CA ASP A 81 2.06 -9.78 6.52
C ASP A 81 2.89 -10.54 7.55
N LYS A 82 2.21 -11.22 8.47
CA LYS A 82 2.77 -12.01 9.57
C LYS A 82 2.66 -13.52 9.32
N ARG A 83 2.13 -13.95 8.17
CA ARG A 83 1.81 -15.37 7.90
C ARG A 83 3.04 -16.27 7.83
N GLY A 84 4.20 -15.75 7.46
CA GLY A 84 5.44 -16.53 7.33
C GLY A 84 5.42 -17.61 6.25
N THR A 85 4.40 -17.64 5.37
CA THR A 85 4.21 -18.70 4.37
C THR A 85 4.98 -18.48 3.07
N GLY A 86 5.53 -17.28 2.85
CA GLY A 86 6.27 -16.93 1.63
C GLY A 86 5.41 -16.82 0.36
N VAL A 87 4.08 -16.89 0.48
CA VAL A 87 3.13 -16.81 -0.66
C VAL A 87 3.05 -15.41 -1.27
N GLY A 88 3.48 -14.38 -0.52
CA GLY A 88 3.35 -12.98 -0.91
C GLY A 88 1.92 -12.47 -0.78
N TRP A 89 1.71 -11.21 -1.18
CA TRP A 89 0.40 -10.55 -1.19
C TRP A 89 0.26 -9.66 -2.42
N ALA A 90 -0.98 -9.37 -2.80
CA ALA A 90 -1.30 -8.46 -3.89
C ALA A 90 -2.32 -7.43 -3.39
N LEU A 91 -2.01 -6.15 -3.58
CA LEU A 91 -2.91 -5.04 -3.28
C LEU A 91 -3.55 -4.56 -4.59
N GLN A 92 -4.89 -4.49 -4.61
CA GLN A 92 -5.66 -3.97 -5.73
C GLN A 92 -6.41 -2.72 -5.28
N VAL A 93 -6.42 -1.70 -6.13
CA VAL A 93 -7.16 -0.46 -5.90
C VAL A 93 -8.34 -0.42 -6.86
N ALA A 94 -9.53 -0.19 -6.32
CA ALA A 94 -10.75 0.02 -7.09
C ALA A 94 -11.17 1.49 -6.97
N THR A 95 -11.41 2.14 -8.10
CA THR A 95 -11.87 3.54 -8.14
C THR A 95 -13.37 3.58 -8.45
N SER A 96 -14.14 4.28 -7.60
CA SER A 96 -15.51 4.68 -7.91
C SER A 96 -15.51 5.91 -8.84
N PRO A 97 -16.65 6.24 -9.50
CA PRO A 97 -16.78 7.50 -10.21
C PRO A 97 -16.52 8.69 -9.26
N PHE A 98 -15.92 9.75 -9.79
CA PHE A 98 -15.75 11.00 -9.04
C PHE A 98 -17.10 11.69 -8.90
N MET A 99 -17.57 11.85 -7.66
CA MET A 99 -18.86 12.45 -7.33
C MET A 99 -18.67 13.64 -6.38
N ASP A 100 -19.60 14.58 -6.41
CA ASP A 100 -19.70 15.63 -5.41
C ASP A 100 -19.90 15.03 -4.00
N GLN A 101 -19.26 15.61 -2.99
CA GLN A 101 -19.28 15.12 -1.60
C GLN A 101 -20.68 15.22 -0.96
N THR A 102 -21.53 16.13 -1.44
CA THR A 102 -22.85 16.43 -0.89
C THR A 102 -24.01 15.97 -1.79
N ASP A 103 -23.76 15.79 -3.09
CA ASP A 103 -24.75 15.41 -4.09
C ASP A 103 -24.23 14.32 -5.04
N GLY A 104 -24.50 13.06 -4.71
CA GLY A 104 -24.08 11.90 -5.49
C GLY A 104 -24.64 11.83 -6.92
N THR A 105 -25.55 12.72 -7.32
CA THR A 105 -26.02 12.80 -8.71
C THR A 105 -25.06 13.60 -9.62
N LYS A 106 -24.19 14.43 -9.02
CA LYS A 106 -23.17 15.20 -9.74
C LYS A 106 -21.92 14.35 -9.92
N ILE A 107 -21.86 13.67 -11.06
CA ILE A 107 -20.76 12.78 -11.44
C ILE A 107 -19.86 13.47 -12.46
N LEU A 108 -18.57 13.60 -12.15
CA LEU A 108 -17.55 14.01 -13.11
C LEU A 108 -17.22 12.83 -14.03
N LYS A 109 -17.69 12.92 -15.28
CA LYS A 109 -17.41 11.92 -16.32
C LYS A 109 -16.08 12.25 -17.00
N ARG A 110 -15.32 11.20 -17.36
CA ARG A 110 -14.04 11.28 -18.09
C ARG A 110 -12.86 11.83 -17.26
N CYS A 111 -12.85 11.58 -15.95
CA CYS A 111 -11.68 11.80 -15.09
C CYS A 111 -10.87 10.51 -14.95
N ASN A 112 -9.53 10.62 -15.03
CA ASN A 112 -8.61 9.52 -14.75
C ASN A 112 -7.80 9.84 -13.49
N CYS A 113 -7.61 8.84 -12.63
CA CYS A 113 -6.69 8.93 -11.49
C CYS A 113 -5.37 8.24 -11.87
N TYR A 114 -4.24 8.91 -11.62
CA TYR A 114 -2.91 8.31 -11.77
C TYR A 114 -2.21 8.34 -10.42
N ILE A 115 -1.82 7.16 -9.92
CA ILE A 115 -0.95 7.03 -8.75
C ILE A 115 0.48 6.99 -9.26
N THR A 116 1.23 8.06 -9.04
CA THR A 116 2.64 8.15 -9.43
C THR A 116 3.51 7.94 -8.21
N ASN A 117 4.40 6.94 -8.24
CA ASN A 117 5.43 6.80 -7.21
C ASN A 117 6.56 7.80 -7.49
N ARG A 118 6.58 8.93 -6.78
CA ARG A 118 7.61 9.96 -6.97
C ARG A 118 8.73 9.81 -5.94
N HIS A 119 9.47 8.69 -6.01
CA HIS A 119 10.72 8.51 -5.29
C HIS A 119 11.79 7.89 -6.20
N CYS A 120 12.79 8.71 -6.54
CA CYS A 120 14.13 8.37 -7.01
C CYS A 120 15.10 9.23 -6.22
#